data_AF-T1BDP5-F1
#
_entry.id   AF-T1BDP5-F1
#
_cell.length_a   1.000
_cell.length_b   1.000
_cell.length_c   1.000
_cell.angle_alpha   90.00
_cell.angle_beta   90.00
_cell.angle_gamma   90.00
#
_symmetry.space_group_name_H-M   'P 1'
#
loop_
_entity.id
_entity.type
_entity.pdbx_description
1 polymer ?
#
loop_
_entity_poly.entity_id
_entity_poly.type
_entity_poly.pdbx_seq_one_letter_code
_entity_poly.pdbx_strand_id
1 'polypeptide(L)'
;ISGGGVEEVIKVDQTDEEVLRAEIDEYVVTDSIRGFYTEILEAYGETPNKPHEGIAIWVSGFFGSGKSSFAKMLGLAVENHSVAGEPAAQRFAARSNDPKLSVLLKTINEKIPTHAVIFDVSTDRGIRSGNQTLTEIMYGLFLRSLGYAKDLDLSELEISLEERGELTRFEAAYRKLFDKDWAREKDKVAFALSEASRVMRELDPSTYTQADSWVQA
;
A
#
# COMPACT_ATOMS: atom_id res chain seq x y z
N ILE A 1 27.07 -25.19 1.23
CA ILE A 1 26.81 -24.17 2.26
C ILE A 1 26.41 -22.90 1.53
N SER A 2 25.13 -22.79 1.19
CA SER A 2 24.56 -21.61 0.54
C SER A 2 24.19 -20.62 1.64
N GLY A 3 24.97 -19.54 1.76
CA GLY A 3 24.70 -18.45 2.69
C GLY A 3 23.45 -17.70 2.23
N GLY A 4 22.33 -17.98 2.87
CA GLY A 4 21.22 -17.02 2.93
C GLY A 4 21.68 -15.86 3.80
N GLY A 5 21.93 -14.71 3.17
CA GLY A 5 22.19 -13.48 3.91
C GLY A 5 20.93 -13.11 4.68
N VAL A 6 21.03 -13.05 6.00
CA VAL A 6 20.03 -12.39 6.84
C VAL A 6 20.05 -10.92 6.44
N GLU A 7 18.94 -10.39 5.92
CA GLU A 7 18.81 -8.95 5.73
C GLU A 7 18.74 -8.30 7.11
N GLU A 8 19.81 -7.62 7.53
CA GLU A 8 19.87 -6.89 8.83
C GLU A 8 18.84 -5.76 8.95
N VAL A 9 18.19 -5.38 7.83
CA VAL A 9 17.21 -4.30 7.75
C VAL A 9 15.96 -4.80 7.06
N ILE A 10 14.83 -4.73 7.75
CA ILE A 10 13.52 -5.08 7.18
C ILE A 10 13.20 -4.09 6.06
N LYS A 11 13.09 -4.61 4.83
CA LYS A 11 12.51 -3.90 3.71
C LYS A 11 10.99 -3.93 3.85
N VAL A 12 10.41 -2.78 4.16
CA VAL A 12 8.98 -2.69 4.45
C VAL A 12 8.12 -2.80 3.19
N ASP A 13 8.70 -2.59 2.01
CA ASP A 13 8.09 -2.69 0.68
C ASP A 13 8.33 -4.04 -0.01
N GLN A 14 8.92 -5.02 0.68
CA GLN A 14 9.15 -6.37 0.16
C GLN A 14 7.82 -7.09 -0.10
N THR A 15 7.64 -7.61 -1.31
CA THR A 15 6.44 -8.33 -1.77
C THR A 15 6.73 -9.76 -2.22
N ASP A 16 8.00 -10.18 -2.22
CA ASP A 16 8.38 -11.57 -2.49
C ASP A 16 7.79 -12.49 -1.41
N GLU A 17 6.92 -13.41 -1.84
CA GLU A 17 6.19 -14.29 -0.94
C GLU A 17 7.11 -15.19 -0.10
N GLU A 18 8.25 -15.64 -0.63
CA GLU A 18 9.18 -16.50 0.12
C GLU A 18 9.96 -15.71 1.17
N VAL A 19 10.29 -14.45 0.87
CA VAL A 19 10.90 -13.55 1.86
C VAL A 19 9.90 -13.22 2.96
N LEU A 20 8.66 -12.85 2.60
CA LEU A 20 7.60 -12.59 3.56
C LEU A 20 7.30 -13.82 4.43
N ARG A 21 7.26 -15.01 3.81
CA ARG A 21 7.11 -16.27 4.54
C ARG A 21 8.20 -16.45 5.58
N ALA A 22 9.46 -16.29 5.18
CA ALA A 22 10.61 -16.41 6.08
C ALA A 22 10.55 -15.38 7.22
N GLU A 23 10.24 -14.12 6.92
CA GLU A 23 10.11 -13.07 7.93
C GLU A 23 9.04 -13.40 8.98
N ILE A 24 7.87 -13.87 8.56
CA ILE A 24 6.80 -14.28 9.50
C ILE A 24 7.26 -15.50 10.31
N ASP A 25 7.87 -16.48 9.65
CA ASP A 25 8.32 -17.73 10.30
C ASP A 25 9.43 -17.51 11.33
N GLU A 26 10.27 -16.52 11.12
CA GLU A 26 11.37 -16.16 12.02
C GLU A 26 10.93 -15.18 13.11
N TYR A 27 9.75 -14.55 12.97
CA TYR A 27 9.26 -13.59 13.96
C TYR A 27 9.04 -14.23 15.33
N VAL A 28 9.57 -13.57 16.36
CA VAL A 28 9.49 -14.00 17.76
C VAL A 28 8.49 -13.14 18.51
N VAL A 29 7.36 -13.74 18.88
CA VAL A 29 6.31 -13.08 19.66
C VAL A 29 6.56 -13.32 21.15
N THR A 30 7.21 -12.35 21.80
CA THR A 30 7.36 -12.35 23.27
C THR A 30 6.03 -12.05 23.95
N ASP A 31 5.93 -12.30 25.25
CA ASP A 31 4.71 -12.04 26.02
C ASP A 31 4.30 -10.55 25.98
N SER A 32 5.28 -9.64 26.03
CA SER A 32 5.02 -8.20 25.90
C SER A 32 4.50 -7.84 24.50
N ILE A 33 5.14 -8.36 23.45
CA ILE A 33 4.71 -8.13 22.06
C ILE A 33 3.29 -8.66 21.83
N ARG A 34 3.00 -9.86 22.35
CA ARG A 34 1.65 -10.48 22.32
C ARG A 34 0.61 -9.59 22.99
N GLY A 35 0.94 -9.01 24.14
CA GLY A 35 0.08 -8.05 24.84
C GLY A 35 -0.28 -6.85 23.98
N PHE A 36 0.71 -6.21 23.36
CA PHE A 36 0.48 -5.06 22.47
C PHE A 36 -0.37 -5.42 21.24
N TYR A 37 -0.10 -6.56 20.59
CA TYR A 37 -0.95 -7.01 19.48
C TYR A 37 -2.38 -7.25 19.90
N THR A 38 -2.58 -7.89 21.05
CA THR A 38 -3.92 -8.18 21.57
C THR A 38 -4.69 -6.89 21.82
N GLU A 39 -4.09 -5.91 22.49
CA GLU A 39 -4.71 -4.60 22.77
C GLU A 39 -5.12 -3.88 21.48
N ILE A 40 -4.21 -3.82 20.49
CA ILE A 40 -4.46 -3.19 19.19
C ILE A 40 -5.60 -3.90 18.45
N LEU A 41 -5.55 -5.23 18.37
CA LEU A 41 -6.52 -6.01 17.59
C LEU A 41 -7.90 -6.03 18.24
N GLU A 42 -7.97 -5.99 19.58
CA GLU A 42 -9.25 -5.79 20.28
C GLU A 42 -9.88 -4.45 19.93
N ALA A 43 -9.12 -3.34 20.01
CA ALA A 43 -9.62 -2.03 19.63
C ALA A 43 -10.04 -1.98 18.14
N TYR A 44 -9.22 -2.52 17.26
CA TYR A 44 -9.51 -2.60 15.83
C TYR A 44 -10.79 -3.39 15.53
N GLY A 45 -10.93 -4.58 16.13
CA GLY A 45 -12.09 -5.45 15.96
C GLY A 45 -13.39 -4.90 16.53
N GLU A 46 -13.33 -4.04 17.56
CA GLU A 46 -14.50 -3.36 18.13
C GLU A 46 -14.97 -2.16 17.31
N THR A 47 -14.10 -1.55 16.50
CA THR A 47 -14.34 -0.28 15.80
C THR A 47 -15.64 -0.25 14.99
N PRO A 48 -16.04 -1.29 14.22
CA PRO A 48 -17.32 -1.28 13.50
C PRO A 48 -18.56 -1.13 14.39
N ASN A 49 -18.49 -1.59 15.65
CA ASN A 49 -19.60 -1.53 16.60
C ASN A 49 -19.48 -0.36 17.60
N LYS A 50 -18.25 0.14 17.80
CA LYS A 50 -17.92 1.23 18.73
C LYS A 50 -16.94 2.19 18.05
N PRO A 51 -17.40 3.00 17.09
CA PRO A 51 -16.53 3.93 16.39
C PRO A 51 -15.96 4.97 17.35
N HIS A 52 -14.70 5.36 17.12
CA HIS A 52 -14.00 6.38 17.90
C HIS A 52 -13.06 7.21 17.02
N GLU A 53 -12.61 8.36 17.52
CA GLU A 53 -11.74 9.28 16.79
C GLU A 53 -10.24 8.89 16.81
N GLY A 54 -9.87 7.81 17.51
CA GLY A 54 -8.50 7.29 17.48
C GLY A 54 -8.14 6.72 16.11
N ILE A 55 -7.19 7.36 15.41
CA ILE A 55 -6.80 7.04 14.03
C ILE A 55 -5.38 6.48 13.87
N ALA A 56 -4.58 6.41 14.93
CA ALA A 56 -3.16 6.10 14.82
C ALA A 56 -2.62 5.30 16.01
N ILE A 57 -1.60 4.49 15.73
CA ILE A 57 -0.81 3.73 16.71
C ILE A 57 0.62 4.26 16.68
N TRP A 58 1.16 4.63 17.84
CA TRP A 58 2.54 5.09 17.98
C TRP A 58 3.43 3.99 18.56
N VAL A 59 4.30 3.40 17.73
CA VAL A 59 5.24 2.35 18.15
C VAL A 59 6.60 2.98 18.45
N SER A 60 7.04 2.91 19.71
CA SER A 60 8.31 3.50 20.17
C SER A 60 9.22 2.49 20.87
N GLY A 61 10.52 2.77 20.92
CA GLY A 61 11.54 1.85 21.44
C GLY A 61 12.93 2.11 20.88
N PHE A 62 13.96 1.50 21.50
CA PHE A 62 15.37 1.68 21.14
C PHE A 62 15.71 1.19 19.72
N PHE A 63 16.84 1.62 19.17
CA PHE A 63 17.34 1.10 17.90
C PHE A 63 17.52 -0.42 17.97
N GLY A 64 17.14 -1.14 16.91
CA GLY A 64 17.19 -2.62 16.89
C GLY A 64 16.10 -3.33 17.69
N SER A 65 15.15 -2.62 18.30
CA SER A 65 14.08 -3.24 19.12
C SER A 65 12.93 -3.89 18.32
N GLY A 66 13.03 -3.96 16.98
CA GLY A 66 12.02 -4.60 16.14
C GLY A 66 10.76 -3.78 15.82
N LYS A 67 10.75 -2.45 16.01
CA LYS A 67 9.55 -1.60 15.75
C LYS A 67 8.97 -1.74 14.34
N SER A 68 9.82 -1.69 13.31
CA SER A 68 9.36 -1.84 11.93
C SER A 68 8.82 -3.24 11.66
N SER A 69 9.44 -4.27 12.25
CA SER A 69 8.93 -5.65 12.21
C SER A 69 7.56 -5.75 12.84
N PHE A 70 7.37 -5.14 14.01
CA PHE A 70 6.11 -5.12 14.72
C PHE A 70 4.98 -4.54 13.84
N ALA A 71 5.21 -3.37 13.25
CA ALA A 71 4.25 -2.71 12.37
C ALA A 71 3.99 -3.51 11.09
N LYS A 72 5.03 -4.09 10.48
CA LYS A 72 4.90 -4.93 9.28
C LYS A 72 4.04 -6.17 9.55
N MET A 73 4.32 -6.91 10.63
CA MET A 73 3.54 -8.08 11.03
C MET A 73 2.08 -7.72 11.36
N LEU A 74 1.84 -6.56 11.99
CA LEU A 74 0.47 -6.06 12.22
C LEU A 74 -0.27 -5.87 10.90
N GLY A 75 0.33 -5.14 9.95
CA GLY A 75 -0.27 -4.87 8.64
C GLY A 75 -0.58 -6.16 7.88
N LEU A 76 0.40 -7.06 7.79
CA LEU A 76 0.24 -8.36 7.11
C LEU A 76 -0.86 -9.21 7.74
N ALA A 77 -0.93 -9.28 9.07
CA ALA A 77 -1.91 -10.08 9.77
C ALA A 77 -3.34 -9.53 9.64
N VAL A 78 -3.52 -8.21 9.59
CA VAL A 78 -4.86 -7.61 9.45
C VAL A 78 -5.34 -7.62 8.00
N GLU A 79 -4.46 -7.39 7.02
CA GLU A 79 -4.79 -7.53 5.59
C GLU A 79 -5.06 -8.99 5.21
N ASN A 80 -4.28 -9.92 5.77
CA ASN A 80 -4.45 -11.37 5.62
C ASN A 80 -4.45 -11.86 4.15
N HIS A 81 -3.61 -11.26 3.30
CA HIS A 81 -3.35 -11.82 1.98
C HIS A 81 -2.60 -13.17 2.10
N SER A 82 -2.63 -13.97 1.03
CA SER A 82 -1.93 -15.26 1.03
C SER A 82 -0.43 -15.05 0.84
N VAL A 83 0.37 -15.62 1.73
CA VAL A 83 1.84 -15.64 1.66
C VAL A 83 2.29 -17.08 1.51
N ALA A 84 2.83 -17.43 0.34
CA ALA A 84 3.26 -18.78 0.00
C ALA A 84 2.15 -19.83 0.21
N GLY A 85 0.92 -19.49 -0.20
CA GLY A 85 -0.25 -20.37 -0.16
C GLY A 85 -0.96 -20.48 1.18
N GLU A 86 -0.51 -19.76 2.23
CA GLU A 86 -1.17 -19.72 3.54
C GLU A 86 -1.60 -18.28 3.89
N PRO A 87 -2.75 -18.05 4.53
CA PRO A 87 -3.14 -16.72 4.98
C PRO A 87 -2.12 -16.14 5.98
N ALA A 88 -1.68 -14.90 5.75
CA ALA A 88 -0.67 -14.25 6.60
C ALA A 88 -1.08 -14.21 8.08
N ALA A 89 -2.36 -13.99 8.38
CA ALA A 89 -2.85 -13.96 9.76
C ALA A 89 -2.74 -15.31 10.45
N GLN A 90 -3.00 -16.41 9.73
CA GLN A 90 -2.86 -17.77 10.25
C GLN A 90 -1.40 -18.07 10.57
N ARG A 91 -0.50 -17.76 9.63
CA ARG A 91 0.93 -17.98 9.79
C ARG A 91 1.50 -17.16 10.95
N PHE A 92 1.11 -15.89 11.06
CA PHE A 92 1.50 -15.03 12.18
C PHE A 92 0.91 -15.49 13.52
N ALA A 93 -0.37 -15.86 13.57
CA ALA A 93 -1.02 -16.34 14.79
C ALA A 93 -0.31 -17.59 15.35
N ALA A 94 0.14 -18.50 14.49
CA ALA A 94 0.94 -19.66 14.90
C ALA A 94 2.25 -19.28 15.61
N ARG A 95 2.85 -18.12 15.30
CA ARG A 95 4.05 -17.62 15.99
C ARG A 95 3.79 -17.16 17.42
N SER A 96 2.55 -16.77 17.71
CA SER A 96 2.17 -16.32 19.05
C SER A 96 1.94 -17.47 20.02
N ASN A 97 1.51 -18.65 19.56
CA ASN A 97 0.94 -19.69 20.44
C ASN A 97 -0.13 -19.11 21.39
N ASP A 98 -0.94 -18.15 20.92
CA ASP A 98 -2.04 -17.56 21.66
C ASP A 98 -3.39 -17.87 20.99
N PRO A 99 -4.25 -18.70 21.61
CA PRO A 99 -5.59 -18.94 21.11
C PRO A 99 -6.42 -17.66 20.98
N LYS A 100 -6.22 -16.68 21.87
CA LYS A 100 -6.96 -15.41 21.84
C LYS A 100 -6.60 -14.61 20.59
N LEU A 101 -5.31 -14.46 20.32
CA LEU A 101 -4.83 -13.74 19.14
C LEU A 101 -5.33 -14.39 17.84
N SER A 102 -5.32 -15.72 17.80
CA SER A 102 -5.83 -16.50 16.66
C SER A 102 -7.31 -16.24 16.39
N VAL A 103 -8.13 -16.21 17.44
CA VAL A 103 -9.58 -15.92 17.36
C VAL A 103 -9.84 -14.47 16.95
N LEU A 104 -9.09 -13.52 17.51
CA LEU A 104 -9.21 -12.10 17.17
C LEU A 104 -8.93 -11.86 15.69
N LEU A 105 -7.79 -12.31 15.20
CA LEU A 105 -7.40 -12.15 13.79
C LEU A 105 -8.43 -12.76 12.86
N LYS A 106 -8.83 -14.01 13.11
CA LYS A 106 -9.88 -14.68 12.32
C LYS A 106 -11.16 -13.85 12.28
N THR A 107 -11.62 -13.35 13.43
CA THR A 107 -12.84 -12.54 13.52
C THR A 107 -12.71 -11.22 12.77
N ILE A 108 -11.56 -10.56 12.87
CA ILE A 108 -11.26 -9.31 12.16
C ILE A 108 -11.27 -9.55 10.66
N ASN A 109 -10.53 -10.54 10.17
CA ASN A 109 -10.42 -10.80 8.73
C ASN A 109 -11.76 -11.25 8.11
N GLU A 110 -12.65 -11.88 8.88
CA GLU A 110 -14.00 -12.24 8.43
C GLU A 110 -14.96 -11.04 8.35
N LYS A 111 -14.75 -10.00 9.18
CA LYS A 111 -15.73 -8.90 9.36
C LYS A 111 -15.27 -7.55 8.84
N ILE A 112 -13.97 -7.34 8.71
CA ILE A 112 -13.37 -6.04 8.39
C ILE A 112 -12.39 -6.26 7.22
N PRO A 113 -12.87 -6.13 5.97
CA PRO A 113 -11.98 -6.10 4.81
C PRO A 113 -10.95 -4.99 5.00
N THR A 114 -9.67 -5.36 4.99
CA THR A 114 -8.58 -4.43 5.25
C THR A 114 -7.58 -4.50 4.12
N HIS A 115 -7.21 -3.34 3.60
CA HIS A 115 -6.13 -3.18 2.64
C HIS A 115 -4.97 -2.48 3.35
N ALA A 116 -3.80 -3.12 3.42
CA ALA A 116 -2.66 -2.56 4.15
C ALA A 116 -1.63 -1.98 3.19
N VAL A 117 -1.23 -0.73 3.44
CA VAL A 117 -0.16 -0.07 2.69
C VAL A 117 1.04 0.09 3.61
N ILE A 118 2.07 -0.72 3.37
CA ILE A 118 3.30 -0.72 4.17
C ILE A 118 4.39 0.02 3.38
N PHE A 119 4.96 1.08 3.98
CA PHE A 119 5.96 1.91 3.32
C PHE A 119 6.94 2.55 4.32
N ASP A 120 8.08 3.01 3.81
CA ASP A 120 9.10 3.74 4.55
C ASP A 120 9.30 5.13 3.93
N VAL A 121 9.03 6.14 4.75
CA VAL A 121 9.13 7.57 4.39
C VAL A 121 10.56 7.97 4.01
N SER A 122 11.58 7.28 4.52
CA SER A 122 12.99 7.64 4.27
C SER A 122 13.53 7.13 2.94
N THR A 123 12.98 6.03 2.42
CA THR A 123 13.48 5.34 1.23
C THR A 123 12.65 5.61 -0.02
N ASP A 124 11.40 6.04 0.12
CA ASP A 124 10.57 6.40 -1.03
C ASP A 124 11.11 7.65 -1.74
N ARG A 125 11.67 7.43 -2.94
CA ARG A 125 12.39 8.42 -3.74
C ARG A 125 11.52 9.62 -4.13
N GLY A 126 10.19 9.50 -4.09
CA GLY A 126 9.27 10.60 -4.39
C GLY A 126 9.27 11.71 -3.33
N ILE A 127 9.67 11.40 -2.10
CA ILE A 127 9.59 12.28 -0.91
C ILE A 127 10.70 13.34 -0.91
N ARG A 128 11.69 13.24 -1.81
CA ARG A 128 12.84 14.16 -1.88
C ARG A 128 12.50 15.52 -2.51
N SER A 129 11.26 15.75 -2.94
CA SER A 129 10.76 17.06 -3.34
C SER A 129 10.32 17.83 -2.09
N GLY A 130 11.07 18.88 -1.71
CA GLY A 130 11.07 19.48 -0.38
C GLY A 130 9.79 20.14 0.16
N ASN A 131 8.64 19.99 -0.50
CA ASN A 131 7.37 20.62 -0.11
C ASN A 131 6.18 19.66 0.08
N GLN A 132 6.36 18.34 -0.03
CA GLN A 132 5.25 17.40 0.17
C GLN A 132 4.95 17.16 1.66
N THR A 133 3.67 17.18 2.01
CA THR A 133 3.18 16.81 3.34
C THR A 133 3.16 15.29 3.51
N LEU A 134 3.27 14.81 4.77
CA LEU A 134 3.12 13.38 5.06
C LEU A 134 1.77 12.83 4.58
N THR A 135 0.71 13.64 4.66
CA THR A 135 -0.62 13.30 4.18
C THR A 135 -0.65 13.03 2.67
N GLU A 136 -0.05 13.91 1.87
CA GLU A 136 0.03 13.72 0.41
C GLU A 136 0.84 12.47 0.05
N ILE A 137 1.93 12.20 0.78
CA ILE A 137 2.76 11.00 0.60
C ILE A 137 1.93 9.74 0.88
N MET A 138 1.22 9.70 2.01
CA MET A 138 0.35 8.59 2.38
C MET A 138 -0.75 8.38 1.35
N TYR A 139 -1.38 9.46 0.89
CA TYR A 139 -2.47 9.39 -0.09
C TYR A 139 -1.99 8.89 -1.46
N GLY A 140 -0.88 9.40 -1.97
CA GLY A 140 -0.30 8.92 -3.24
C GLY A 140 0.14 7.46 -3.18
N LEU A 141 0.65 7.01 -2.03
CA LEU A 141 0.98 5.59 -1.81
C LEU A 141 -0.27 4.70 -1.75
N PHE A 142 -1.34 5.18 -1.12
CA PHE A 142 -2.62 4.50 -1.12
C PHE A 142 -3.20 4.38 -2.53
N LEU A 143 -3.22 5.47 -3.30
CA LEU A 143 -3.65 5.48 -4.70
C LEU A 143 -2.85 4.48 -5.55
N ARG A 144 -1.53 4.49 -5.41
CA ARG A 144 -0.67 3.50 -6.08
C ARG A 144 -1.02 2.07 -5.70
N SER A 145 -1.31 1.80 -4.43
CA SER A 145 -1.68 0.46 -3.97
C SER A 145 -3.00 -0.04 -4.55
N LEU A 146 -3.88 0.88 -4.97
CA LEU A 146 -5.12 0.59 -5.71
C LEU A 146 -4.89 0.46 -7.22
N GLY A 147 -3.64 0.63 -7.68
CA GLY A 147 -3.28 0.57 -9.09
C GLY A 147 -3.45 1.89 -9.82
N TYR A 148 -3.56 3.04 -9.15
CA TYR A 148 -3.55 4.37 -9.75
C TYR A 148 -2.13 4.97 -9.83
N ALA A 149 -1.98 6.10 -10.51
CA ALA A 149 -0.78 6.92 -10.50
C ALA A 149 -0.53 7.45 -9.09
N LYS A 150 0.75 7.60 -8.72
CA LYS A 150 1.11 8.25 -7.45
C LYS A 150 0.91 9.76 -7.47
N ASP A 151 1.00 10.37 -8.64
CA ASP A 151 0.76 11.79 -8.86
C ASP A 151 -0.74 12.09 -8.75
N LEU A 152 -1.10 13.14 -8.00
CA LEU A 152 -2.49 13.39 -7.63
C LEU A 152 -3.34 13.76 -8.85
N ASP A 153 -2.82 14.61 -9.73
CA ASP A 153 -3.54 15.04 -10.93
C ASP A 153 -3.79 13.82 -11.85
N LEU A 154 -2.74 13.03 -12.10
CA LEU A 154 -2.89 11.82 -12.92
C LEU A 154 -3.84 10.79 -12.29
N SER A 155 -3.84 10.66 -10.97
CA SER A 155 -4.76 9.76 -10.27
C SER A 155 -6.21 10.23 -10.39
N GLU A 156 -6.46 11.54 -10.30
CA GLU A 156 -7.79 12.13 -10.46
C GLU A 156 -8.32 11.92 -11.90
N LEU A 157 -7.43 12.03 -12.90
CA LEU A 157 -7.77 11.68 -14.28
C LEU A 157 -8.17 10.21 -14.41
N GLU A 158 -7.37 9.29 -13.88
CA GLU A 158 -7.64 7.85 -13.95
C GLU A 158 -8.97 7.50 -13.26
N ILE A 159 -9.20 8.02 -12.05
CA ILE A 159 -10.44 7.83 -11.30
C ILE A 159 -11.63 8.38 -12.09
N SER A 160 -11.53 9.62 -12.60
CA SER A 160 -12.60 10.24 -13.40
C SER A 160 -12.90 9.45 -14.68
N LEU A 161 -11.88 8.89 -15.34
CA LEU A 161 -12.04 8.05 -16.51
C LEU A 161 -12.64 6.68 -16.16
N GLU A 162 -12.24 6.08 -15.04
CA GLU A 162 -12.80 4.81 -14.55
C GLU A 162 -14.29 4.97 -14.22
N GLU A 163 -14.66 6.03 -13.50
CA GLU A 163 -16.06 6.36 -13.17
C GLU A 163 -16.94 6.51 -14.42
N ARG A 164 -16.38 7.02 -15.52
CA ARG A 164 -17.07 7.13 -16.82
C ARG A 164 -17.00 5.85 -17.67
N GLY A 165 -16.25 4.82 -17.26
CA GLY A 165 -16.00 3.60 -18.04
C GLY A 165 -15.09 3.83 -19.26
N GLU A 166 -14.29 4.89 -19.26
CA GLU A 166 -13.44 5.33 -20.37
C GLU A 166 -11.95 5.02 -20.19
N LEU A 167 -11.52 4.57 -19.00
CA LEU A 167 -10.11 4.32 -18.70
C LEU A 167 -9.46 3.35 -19.71
N THR A 168 -10.13 2.25 -20.06
CA THR A 168 -9.62 1.31 -21.06
C THR A 168 -9.45 1.94 -22.44
N ARG A 169 -10.35 2.86 -22.83
CA ARG A 169 -10.25 3.60 -24.09
C ARG A 169 -9.07 4.57 -24.05
N PHE A 170 -8.83 5.21 -22.91
CA PHE A 170 -7.66 6.05 -22.66
C PHE A 170 -6.36 5.26 -22.81
N GLU A 171 -6.23 4.12 -22.13
CA GLU A 171 -5.03 3.28 -22.19
C GLU A 171 -4.74 2.77 -23.61
N ALA A 172 -5.79 2.37 -24.35
CA ALA A 172 -5.66 1.94 -25.73
C ALA A 172 -5.18 3.08 -26.66
N ALA A 173 -5.70 4.29 -26.47
CA ALA A 173 -5.27 5.47 -27.21
C ALA A 173 -3.83 5.89 -26.85
N TYR A 174 -3.47 5.84 -25.57
CA TYR A 174 -2.10 6.06 -25.10
C TYR A 174 -1.13 5.09 -25.79
N ARG A 175 -1.45 3.79 -25.81
CA ARG A 175 -0.65 2.77 -26.48
C ARG A 175 -0.52 3.01 -27.98
N LYS A 176 -1.60 3.41 -28.65
CA LYS A 176 -1.57 3.74 -30.08
C LYS A 176 -0.68 4.95 -30.39
N LEU A 177 -0.67 5.97 -29.52
CA LEU A 177 0.05 7.22 -29.75
C LEU A 177 1.54 7.13 -29.40
N PHE A 178 1.89 6.37 -28.37
CA PHE A 178 3.26 6.34 -27.83
C PHE A 178 3.96 4.99 -27.95
N ASP A 179 3.27 3.93 -28.34
CA ASP A 179 3.78 2.55 -28.35
C ASP A 179 4.30 2.10 -26.96
N LYS A 180 3.56 2.50 -25.91
CA LYS A 180 3.87 2.23 -24.50
C LYS A 180 2.61 1.85 -23.73
N ASP A 181 2.77 1.12 -22.63
CA ASP A 181 1.65 0.80 -21.73
C ASP A 181 1.53 1.88 -20.63
N TRP A 182 0.35 2.50 -20.52
CA TRP A 182 0.10 3.58 -19.54
C TRP A 182 0.47 3.19 -18.11
N ALA A 183 0.11 1.99 -17.68
CA ALA A 183 0.44 1.44 -16.36
C ALA A 183 1.94 1.46 -16.02
N ARG A 184 2.85 1.43 -17.01
CA ARG A 184 4.31 1.49 -16.80
C ARG A 184 4.88 2.91 -16.86
N GLU A 185 4.12 3.85 -17.40
CA GLU A 185 4.58 5.19 -17.70
C GLU A 185 4.02 6.24 -16.73
N LYS A 186 2.85 5.99 -16.13
CA LYS A 186 2.14 6.97 -15.29
C LYS A 186 2.92 7.50 -14.08
N ASP A 187 3.84 6.70 -13.55
CA ASP A 187 4.72 7.13 -12.44
C ASP A 187 5.95 7.94 -12.90
N LYS A 188 6.14 8.12 -14.22
CA LYS A 188 7.19 8.98 -14.81
C LYS A 188 6.63 10.38 -15.04
N VAL A 189 6.24 11.04 -13.95
CA VAL A 189 5.41 12.26 -13.90
C VAL A 189 5.79 13.32 -14.95
N ALA A 190 7.09 13.62 -15.08
CA ALA A 190 7.60 14.63 -16.01
C ALA A 190 7.15 14.44 -17.46
N PHE A 191 6.96 13.19 -17.91
CA PHE A 191 6.46 12.87 -19.25
C PHE A 191 4.97 12.53 -19.24
N ALA A 192 4.53 11.79 -18.22
CA ALA A 192 3.18 11.25 -18.10
C ALA A 192 2.09 12.32 -18.18
N LEU A 193 2.24 13.48 -17.52
CA LEU A 193 1.26 14.58 -17.58
C LEU A 193 1.04 15.09 -19.01
N SER A 194 2.14 15.38 -19.71
CA SER A 194 2.08 15.88 -21.10
C SER A 194 1.53 14.83 -22.08
N GLU A 195 1.92 13.56 -21.89
CA GLU A 195 1.46 12.47 -22.73
C GLU A 195 -0.04 12.18 -22.49
N ALA A 196 -0.49 12.19 -21.23
CA ALA A 196 -1.90 12.02 -20.87
C ALA A 196 -2.78 13.13 -21.45
N SER A 197 -2.35 14.39 -21.32
CA SER A 197 -3.09 15.52 -21.88
C SER A 197 -3.19 15.44 -23.42
N ARG A 198 -2.15 14.95 -24.11
CA ARG A 198 -2.21 14.67 -25.55
C ARG A 198 -3.22 13.56 -25.91
N VAL A 199 -3.33 12.52 -25.08
CA VAL A 199 -4.34 11.46 -25.28
C VAL A 199 -5.74 12.00 -25.08
N MET A 200 -5.97 12.80 -24.02
CA MET A 200 -7.27 13.40 -23.75
C MET A 200 -7.74 14.29 -24.91
N ARG A 201 -6.83 15.07 -25.51
CA ARG A 201 -7.11 15.83 -26.73
C ARG A 201 -7.48 14.96 -27.93
N GLU A 202 -6.83 13.81 -28.12
CA GLU A 202 -7.19 12.90 -29.22
C GLU A 202 -8.58 12.27 -29.01
N LEU A 203 -8.94 11.99 -27.76
CA LEU A 203 -10.20 11.33 -27.41
C LEU A 203 -11.40 12.28 -27.40
N ASP A 204 -11.18 13.51 -26.95
CA ASP A 204 -12.18 14.59 -26.93
C ASP A 204 -11.54 15.95 -27.33
N PRO A 205 -11.37 16.17 -28.64
CA PRO A 205 -10.79 17.41 -29.16
C PRO A 205 -11.65 18.66 -28.91
N SER A 206 -12.96 18.48 -28.66
CA SER A 206 -13.89 19.58 -28.37
C SER A 206 -13.72 20.14 -26.97
N THR A 207 -13.44 19.26 -26.00
CA THR A 207 -13.24 19.64 -24.60
C THR A 207 -11.78 20.05 -24.34
N TYR A 208 -10.82 19.33 -24.90
CA TYR A 208 -9.38 19.56 -24.67
C TYR A 208 -8.71 20.13 -25.93
N THR A 209 -8.75 21.46 -26.05
CA THR A 209 -8.35 22.14 -27.30
C THR A 209 -6.83 22.25 -27.48
N GLN A 210 -6.03 22.21 -26.41
CA GLN A 210 -4.57 22.33 -26.44
C GLN A 210 -3.90 21.10 -25.83
N ALA A 211 -2.64 20.82 -26.21
CA ALA A 211 -1.91 19.65 -25.71
C ALA A 211 -1.71 19.66 -24.19
N ASP A 212 -1.81 20.82 -23.53
CA ASP A 212 -1.65 20.99 -22.08
C ASP A 212 -2.98 21.30 -21.36
N SER A 213 -4.12 21.27 -22.08
CA SER A 213 -5.38 21.81 -21.54
C SER A 213 -5.99 21.00 -20.41
N TRP A 214 -5.64 19.71 -20.25
CA TRP A 214 -6.11 18.96 -19.08
C TRP A 214 -5.33 19.34 -17.81
N VAL A 215 -4.05 19.64 -17.92
CA VAL A 215 -3.20 20.06 -16.77
C VAL A 215 -3.54 21.48 -16.28
N GLN A 216 -4.26 22.27 -17.09
CA GLN A 216 -4.63 23.66 -16.81
C GLN A 216 -6.13 23.89 -16.54
N ALA A 217 -6.95 22.85 -16.64
CA ALA A 217 -8.41 22.92 -16.44
C ALA A 217 -8.76 22.66 -14.97
#